data_AF-A0A814FUT7-F1
#
_entry.id   AF-A0A814FUT7-F1
#
_cell.length_a   1.000
_cell.length_b   1.000
_cell.length_c   1.000
_cell.angle_alpha   90.00
_cell.angle_beta   90.00
_cell.angle_gamma   90.00
#
_symmetry.space_group_name_H-M   'P 1'
#
loop_
_entity.id
_entity.type
_entity.pdbx_description
1 polymer ?
#
loop_
_entity_poly.entity_id
_entity_poly.type
_entity_poly.pdbx_seq_one_letter_code
_entity_poly.pdbx_strand_id
1 'polypeptide(L)'
;MKNKDRQLMIMLFIQVSSITLLSLPVSVLRVYSISTMTIVKSIQRQQIEQFLGVLLNVLSLMITGSSFFLFTLTGTIFREELKRLIFKCLPMKYTNNATAVSKTRKQEAT
;
A
#
# COMPACT_ATOMS: atom_id res chain seq x y z
N MET A 1 -9.32 9.56 21.16
CA MET A 1 -9.23 8.72 19.94
C MET A 1 -7.84 8.07 19.92
N LYS A 2 -7.77 6.75 19.76
CA LYS A 2 -6.53 5.99 19.93
C LYS A 2 -5.60 6.27 18.76
N ASN A 3 -4.29 6.40 18.99
CA ASN A 3 -3.28 6.73 17.97
C ASN A 3 -3.33 5.86 16.70
N LYS A 4 -3.87 4.63 16.79
CA LYS A 4 -4.11 3.75 15.63
C LYS A 4 -5.14 4.33 14.65
N ASP A 5 -6.23 4.91 15.14
CA ASP A 5 -7.31 5.45 14.28
C ASP A 5 -6.79 6.63 13.44
N ARG A 6 -5.96 7.48 14.04
CA ARG A 6 -5.33 8.63 13.37
C ARG A 6 -4.34 8.17 12.28
N GLN A 7 -3.57 7.13 12.52
CA GLN A 7 -2.65 6.59 11.50
C GLN A 7 -3.41 5.94 10.33
N LEU A 8 -4.48 5.20 10.64
CA LEU A 8 -5.35 4.61 9.63
C LEU A 8 -5.99 5.68 8.75
N MET A 9 -6.43 6.79 9.36
CA MET A 9 -7.05 7.91 8.65
C MET A 9 -6.05 8.66 7.76
N ILE A 10 -4.84 8.96 8.25
CA ILE A 10 -3.76 9.58 7.45
C ILE A 10 -3.40 8.69 6.26
N MET A 11 -3.38 7.39 6.48
CA MET A 11 -3.05 6.45 5.43
C MET A 11 -4.11 6.41 4.32
N LEU A 12 -5.38 6.35 4.71
CA LEU A 12 -6.51 6.42 3.78
C LEU A 12 -6.48 7.73 3.00
N PHE A 13 -6.13 8.83 3.65
CA PHE A 13 -5.99 10.13 3.02
C PHE A 13 -4.89 10.16 1.95
N ILE A 14 -3.71 9.59 2.22
CA ILE A 14 -2.61 9.49 1.24
C ILE A 14 -3.03 8.63 0.05
N GLN A 15 -3.70 7.50 0.30
CA GLN A 15 -4.18 6.60 -0.74
C GLN A 15 -5.20 7.29 -1.65
N VAL A 16 -6.24 7.91 -1.06
CA VAL A 16 -7.26 8.64 -1.82
C VAL A 16 -6.63 9.78 -2.61
N SER A 17 -5.76 10.57 -2.00
CA SER A 17 -5.07 11.69 -2.68
C SER A 17 -4.24 11.21 -3.88
N SER A 18 -3.53 10.10 -3.72
CA SER A 18 -2.71 9.51 -4.80
C SER A 18 -3.59 8.99 -5.94
N ILE A 19 -4.68 8.30 -5.63
CA ILE A 19 -5.64 7.81 -6.64
C ILE A 19 -6.28 8.99 -7.39
N THR A 20 -6.68 10.04 -6.69
CA THR A 20 -7.26 11.24 -7.29
C THR A 20 -6.28 11.96 -8.23
N LEU A 21 -5.01 12.07 -7.84
CA LEU A 21 -3.99 12.70 -8.69
C LEU A 21 -3.70 11.89 -9.96
N LEU A 22 -3.75 10.55 -9.88
CA LEU A 22 -3.49 9.68 -11.02
C LEU A 22 -4.70 9.39 -11.90
N SER A 23 -5.92 9.53 -11.39
CA SER A 23 -7.15 9.43 -12.20
C SER A 23 -7.37 10.65 -13.09
N LEU A 24 -6.79 11.80 -12.72
CA LEU A 24 -6.87 13.06 -13.45
C LEU A 24 -6.27 12.96 -14.87
N PRO A 25 -4.99 12.57 -15.07
CA PRO A 25 -4.42 12.44 -16.41
C PRO A 25 -5.12 11.36 -17.25
N VAL A 26 -5.59 10.27 -16.63
CA VAL A 26 -6.38 9.23 -17.31
C VAL A 26 -7.68 9.81 -17.89
N SER A 27 -8.38 10.60 -17.08
CA SER A 27 -9.65 11.22 -17.47
C SER A 27 -9.45 12.24 -18.58
N VAL A 28 -8.41 13.09 -18.48
CA VAL A 28 -8.06 14.07 -19.51
C VAL A 28 -7.74 13.37 -20.83
N LEU A 29 -6.95 12.29 -20.82
CA LEU A 29 -6.63 11.53 -22.04
C LEU A 29 -7.88 10.91 -22.68
N ARG A 30 -8.79 10.36 -21.86
CA ARG A 30 -10.05 9.79 -22.38
C ARG A 30 -10.94 10.84 -23.01
N VAL A 31 -11.13 11.98 -22.33
CA VAL A 31 -11.92 13.10 -22.86
C VAL A 31 -11.30 13.59 -24.17
N TYR A 32 -9.98 13.77 -24.20
CA TYR A 32 -9.26 14.15 -25.41
C TYR A 32 -9.47 13.14 -26.55
N SER A 33 -9.36 11.84 -26.26
CA SER A 33 -9.58 10.78 -27.24
C SER A 33 -11.00 10.77 -27.80
N ILE A 34 -12.02 11.01 -26.97
CA ILE A 34 -13.42 11.06 -27.39
C ILE A 34 -13.67 12.30 -28.25
N SER A 35 -13.21 13.47 -27.81
CA SER A 35 -13.40 14.74 -28.55
C SER A 35 -12.70 14.76 -29.89
N THR A 36 -11.62 14.01 -30.05
CA THR A 36 -10.82 13.95 -31.29
C THR A 36 -11.05 12.67 -32.10
N MET A 37 -12.09 11.89 -31.77
CA MET A 37 -12.38 10.61 -32.42
C MET A 37 -12.80 10.76 -33.89
N THR A 38 -13.38 11.89 -34.27
CA THR A 38 -13.81 12.19 -35.65
C THR A 38 -12.72 12.84 -36.50
N ILE A 39 -11.58 13.18 -35.90
CA ILE A 39 -10.47 13.83 -36.59
C ILE A 39 -9.50 12.75 -37.07
N VAL A 40 -9.16 12.76 -38.37
CA VAL A 40 -8.15 11.86 -38.92
C VAL A 40 -6.77 12.26 -38.36
N LYS A 41 -6.17 11.37 -37.57
CA LYS A 41 -4.85 11.57 -36.95
C LYS A 41 -3.76 10.88 -37.75
N SER A 42 -2.54 11.38 -37.66
CA SER A 42 -1.37 10.66 -38.17
C SER A 42 -1.13 9.37 -37.37
N ILE A 43 -0.57 8.36 -38.04
CA ILE A 43 -0.26 7.04 -37.44
C ILE A 43 0.61 7.21 -36.18
N GLN A 44 1.61 8.10 -36.24
CA GLN A 44 2.49 8.39 -35.10
C GLN A 44 1.73 8.96 -33.90
N ARG A 45 0.78 9.87 -34.13
CA ARG A 45 -0.01 10.49 -33.06
C ARG A 45 -0.92 9.47 -32.39
N GLN A 46 -1.52 8.58 -33.18
CA GLN A 46 -2.35 7.49 -32.66
C GLN A 46 -1.54 6.50 -31.81
N GLN A 47 -0.31 6.17 -32.23
CA GLN A 47 0.58 5.29 -31.45
C GLN A 47 0.98 5.91 -30.11
N ILE A 48 1.30 7.22 -30.08
CA ILE A 48 1.64 7.93 -28.84
C ILE A 48 0.46 7.92 -27.87
N GLU A 49 -0.75 8.22 -28.35
CA GLU A 49 -1.96 8.21 -27.51
C GLU A 49 -2.27 6.83 -26.94
N GLN A 50 -2.14 5.77 -27.75
CA GLN A 50 -2.33 4.40 -27.28
C GLN A 50 -1.27 4.00 -26.24
N PHE A 51 -0.01 4.34 -26.48
CA PHE A 51 1.07 4.09 -25.53
C PHE A 51 0.81 4.81 -24.20
N LEU A 52 0.44 6.09 -24.25
CA LEU A 52 0.12 6.89 -23.05
C LEU A 52 -1.07 6.29 -22.31
N GLY A 53 -2.10 5.84 -23.04
CA GLY A 53 -3.28 5.19 -22.47
C GLY A 53 -2.93 3.90 -21.73
N VAL A 54 -2.12 3.03 -22.34
CA VAL A 54 -1.66 1.78 -21.70
C VAL A 54 -0.78 2.08 -20.49
N LEU A 55 0.16 3.02 -20.61
CA LEU A 55 1.06 3.40 -19.52
C LEU A 55 0.30 3.91 -18.30
N LEU A 56 -0.65 4.83 -18.50
CA LEU A 56 -1.48 5.37 -17.41
C LEU A 56 -2.37 4.29 -16.78
N ASN A 57 -2.86 3.35 -17.58
CA ASN A 57 -3.69 2.26 -17.08
C ASN A 57 -2.88 1.28 -16.22
N VAL A 58 -1.66 0.92 -16.65
CA VAL A 58 -0.72 0.11 -15.86
C VAL A 58 -0.35 0.81 -14.56
N LEU A 59 -0.10 2.13 -14.61
CA LEU A 59 0.22 2.92 -13.42
C LEU A 59 -0.94 2.93 -12.41
N SER A 60 -2.18 3.07 -12.88
CA SER A 60 -3.38 3.00 -12.05
C SER A 60 -3.58 1.62 -11.39
N LEU A 61 -3.35 0.54 -12.14
CA LEU A 61 -3.36 -0.84 -11.61
C LEU A 61 -2.27 -1.05 -10.55
N MET A 62 -1.07 -0.52 -10.79
CA MET A 62 0.04 -0.60 -9.84
C MET A 62 -0.30 0.11 -8.53
N ILE A 63 -0.97 1.28 -8.56
CA ILE A 63 -1.37 2.01 -7.34
C ILE A 63 -2.42 1.25 -6.51
N THR A 64 -3.35 0.61 -7.22
CA THR A 64 -4.39 -0.20 -6.58
C THR A 64 -3.76 -1.39 -5.83
N GLY A 65 -2.73 -2.03 -6.42
CA GLY A 65 -1.96 -3.09 -5.77
C GLY A 65 -0.90 -2.61 -4.77
N SER A 66 -0.32 -1.43 -4.99
CA SER A 66 0.73 -0.86 -4.16
C SER A 66 0.20 -0.30 -2.86
N SER A 67 -1.10 -0.03 -2.75
CA SER A 67 -1.72 0.38 -1.48
C SER A 67 -1.28 -0.59 -0.38
N PHE A 68 -1.38 -1.91 -0.60
CA PHE A 68 -0.91 -2.95 0.32
C PHE A 68 0.62 -2.90 0.61
N PHE A 69 1.43 -2.61 -0.40
CA PHE A 69 2.87 -2.47 -0.23
C PHE A 69 3.26 -1.20 0.50
N LEU A 70 2.56 -0.09 0.26
CA LEU A 70 2.71 1.18 0.95
C LEU A 70 2.24 1.02 2.41
N PHE A 71 1.19 0.23 2.67
CA PHE A 71 0.75 -0.23 4.02
C PHE A 71 1.87 -0.99 4.73
N THR A 72 2.55 -1.89 4.01
CA THR A 72 3.61 -2.73 4.57
C THR A 72 4.96 -2.01 4.73
N LEU A 73 5.30 -1.10 3.82
CA LEU A 73 6.58 -0.39 3.84
C LEU A 73 6.58 0.82 4.79
N THR A 74 5.48 1.58 4.86
CA THR A 74 5.42 2.89 5.54
C THR A 74 4.97 2.78 7.00
N GLY A 75 4.21 1.75 7.36
CA GLY A 75 3.77 1.53 8.73
C GLY A 75 4.68 0.59 9.51
N THR A 76 5.53 1.11 10.41
CA THR A 76 6.24 0.28 11.41
C THR A 76 5.26 -0.56 12.24
N ILE A 77 4.09 -0.01 12.53
CA ILE A 77 3.00 -0.67 13.25
C ILE A 77 2.34 -1.78 12.41
N PHE A 78 2.22 -1.60 11.10
CA PHE A 78 1.67 -2.65 10.23
C PHE A 78 2.65 -3.82 10.11
N ARG A 79 3.97 -3.57 10.08
CA ARG A 79 4.97 -4.64 10.11
C ARG A 79 4.93 -5.44 11.41
N GLU A 80 4.70 -4.79 12.56
CA GLU A 80 4.53 -5.49 13.84
C GLU A 80 3.25 -6.33 13.87
N GLU A 81 2.12 -5.80 13.39
CA GLU A 81 0.87 -6.55 13.33
C GLU A 81 0.91 -7.67 12.29
N LEU A 82 1.57 -7.47 11.15
CA LEU A 82 1.79 -8.50 10.13
C LEU A 82 2.69 -9.61 10.67
N LYS A 83 3.80 -9.25 11.36
CA LYS A 83 4.61 -10.22 12.10
C LYS A 83 3.74 -10.96 13.11
N ARG A 84 2.92 -10.27 13.89
CA ARG A 84 2.04 -10.89 14.88
C ARG A 84 1.03 -11.85 14.23
N LEU A 85 0.47 -11.51 13.08
CA LEU A 85 -0.46 -12.35 12.34
C LEU A 85 0.26 -13.60 11.81
N ILE A 86 1.43 -13.43 11.19
CA ILE A 86 2.24 -14.52 10.63
C ILE A 86 2.77 -15.44 11.74
N PHE A 87 3.30 -14.90 12.83
CA PHE A 87 3.81 -15.67 13.98
C PHE A 87 2.71 -16.27 14.86
N LYS A 88 1.46 -15.78 14.79
CA LYS A 88 0.32 -16.38 15.48
C LYS A 88 -0.35 -17.48 14.65
N CYS A 89 -0.24 -17.41 13.33
CA CYS A 89 -0.78 -18.41 12.41
C CYS A 89 0.22 -19.54 12.13
N LEU A 90 1.53 -19.28 12.21
CA LEU A 90 2.56 -20.32 12.30
C LEU A 90 2.66 -20.79 13.76
N PRO A 91 2.42 -22.07 14.08
CA PRO A 91 2.69 -22.60 15.42
C PRO A 91 4.20 -22.73 15.65
N MET A 92 4.91 -21.60 15.70
CA MET A 92 6.28 -21.59 16.21
C MET A 92 6.20 -21.62 17.73
N LYS A 93 6.28 -22.85 18.27
CA LYS A 93 6.68 -23.14 19.65
C LYS A 93 7.99 -22.42 19.95
N TYR A 94 7.93 -21.19 20.43
CA TYR A 94 9.05 -20.57 21.12
C TYR A 94 8.67 -20.36 22.58
N THR A 95 8.86 -21.44 23.35
CA THR A 95 8.82 -21.44 24.80
C THR A 95 9.97 -20.56 25.31
N ASN A 96 9.68 -19.29 25.61
CA ASN A 96 10.59 -18.44 26.36
C ASN A 96 10.51 -18.80 27.85
N ASN A 97 11.27 -19.83 28.25
CA ASN A 97 11.57 -20.16 29.65
C ASN A 97 12.58 -19.18 30.30
N ALA A 98 12.91 -18.06 29.66
CA ALA A 98 13.95 -17.15 30.14
C ALA A 98 13.51 -16.22 31.30
N THR A 99 12.21 -16.11 31.59
CA THR A 99 11.69 -15.25 32.68
C THR A 99 11.34 -15.98 33.97
N ALA A 100 11.42 -17.32 34.00
CA ALA A 100 11.20 -18.10 35.23
C ALA A 100 12.47 -18.29 36.07
N VAL A 101 13.65 -18.27 35.44
CA VAL A 101 14.94 -18.58 36.12
C VAL A 101 15.52 -17.35 36.87
N SER A 102 15.10 -16.14 36.54
CA SER A 102 15.55 -14.93 37.25
C SER A 102 14.79 -14.64 38.55
N LYS A 103 13.66 -15.32 38.80
CA LYS A 103 12.93 -15.21 40.07
C LYS A 103 13.44 -16.18 41.13
N THR A 104 13.92 -17.36 40.75
CA THR A 104 14.43 -18.37 41.71
C THR A 104 15.76 -17.96 42.35
N ARG A 105 16.64 -17.25 41.64
CA ARG A 105 17.92 -16.76 42.23
C ARG A 105 17.80 -15.58 43.18
N LYS A 106 16.64 -14.92 43.29
CA LYS A 106 16.42 -13.84 44.26
C LYS A 106 15.79 -14.31 45.57
N GLN A 107 15.31 -15.55 45.64
CA GLN A 107 14.73 -16.11 46.87
C GLN A 107 15.72 -16.96 47.68
N GLU A 108 16.89 -17.29 47.14
CA GLU A 108 17.95 -18.01 47.86
C GLU A 108 19.02 -17.08 48.47
N ALA A 109 18.86 -15.76 48.36
CA ALA A 109 19.81 -14.76 48.84
C ALA A 109 19.23 -13.79 49.90
N THR A 110 18.12 -14.16 50.54
CA THR A 110 17.54 -13.47 51.70
C THR A 110 17.02 -14.50 52.68
#